data_AF-A0A317GJ88-F1
#
_entry.id   AF-A0A317GJ88-F1
#
_cell.length_a   1.000
_cell.length_b   1.000
_cell.length_c   1.000
_cell.angle_alpha   90.00
_cell.angle_beta   90.00
_cell.angle_gamma   90.00
#
_symmetry.space_group_name_H-M   'P 1'
#
loop_
_entity.id
_entity.type
_entity.pdbx_description
1 polymer ?
#
loop_
_entity_poly.entity_id
_entity_poly.type
_entity_poly.pdbx_seq_one_letter_code
_entity_poly.pdbx_strand_id
1 'polypeptide(L)'
;MSTIIFQKQDGTIYDLDKMGFRVKKFDPPTTVYNYTYQQIGNYGATLTNVQTQQLVIPLVINVLAIDSNDLFLQRMKLNRLLQSHEPFYVYDVAAKDIRWKVYAETATVSRDNSFWRASNVQINLECPTGYAESSFTTQEFDRASGKGIGLKMGLFSHDWKYTFTNQNDFIFYNAGIIPLTADEHPVTIYFNGDAPDGFTITNKTSGQALKITKSVSTKDNVVITGIIPTINDEQLYMAGDHNYLDFYTGENQIHIDGASNFTIKFDTRFYY
;
A
#
# COMPACT_ATOMS: atom_id res chain seq x y z
N MET A 1 -25.90 -3.67 3.17
CA MET A 1 -24.83 -2.75 2.75
C MET A 1 -23.67 -3.01 3.65
N SER A 2 -22.51 -3.23 3.07
CA SER A 2 -21.28 -3.39 3.82
C SER A 2 -20.89 -2.04 4.43
N THR A 3 -20.31 -2.09 5.62
CA THR A 3 -19.96 -0.90 6.38
C THR A 3 -18.60 -0.39 5.92
N ILE A 4 -18.45 0.92 5.79
CA ILE A 4 -17.16 1.54 5.49
C ILE A 4 -16.45 1.89 6.79
N ILE A 5 -15.16 1.58 6.83
CA ILE A 5 -14.29 1.79 7.97
C ILE A 5 -13.29 2.88 7.64
N PHE A 6 -13.13 3.82 8.58
CA PHE A 6 -12.03 4.77 8.59
C PHE A 6 -11.02 4.33 9.64
N GLN A 7 -9.77 4.13 9.25
CA GLN A 7 -8.67 3.76 10.13
C GLN A 7 -7.61 4.86 10.11
N LYS A 8 -7.40 5.51 11.26
CA LYS A 8 -6.33 6.49 11.44
C LYS A 8 -4.96 5.81 11.48
N GLN A 9 -3.89 6.59 11.31
CA GLN A 9 -2.51 6.05 11.30
C GLN A 9 -2.08 5.47 12.65
N ASP A 10 -2.63 5.98 13.74
CA ASP A 10 -2.46 5.46 15.10
C ASP A 10 -3.14 4.09 15.32
N GLY A 11 -3.87 3.58 14.31
CA GLY A 11 -4.62 2.34 14.38
C GLY A 11 -6.03 2.49 14.94
N THR A 12 -6.48 3.71 15.26
CA THR A 12 -7.85 3.94 15.72
C THR A 12 -8.85 3.66 14.58
N ILE A 13 -9.82 2.79 14.86
CA ILE A 13 -10.83 2.34 13.90
C ILE A 13 -12.16 3.02 14.18
N TYR A 14 -12.73 3.62 13.14
CA TYR A 14 -14.03 4.27 13.13
C TYR A 14 -14.96 3.57 12.16
N ASP A 15 -16.00 2.96 12.70
CA ASP A 15 -17.09 2.35 11.97
C ASP A 15 -18.17 3.42 11.72
N LEU A 16 -18.32 3.85 10.47
CA LEU A 16 -19.22 4.95 10.12
C LEU A 16 -20.67 4.65 10.48
N ASP A 17 -21.14 3.43 10.23
CA ASP A 17 -22.52 3.04 10.54
C ASP A 17 -22.81 3.08 12.04
N LYS A 18 -21.88 2.56 12.87
CA LYS A 18 -22.00 2.62 14.34
C LYS A 18 -21.93 4.04 14.89
N MET A 19 -21.25 4.94 14.19
CA MET A 19 -21.13 6.33 14.62
C MET A 19 -22.37 7.19 14.31
N GLY A 20 -23.34 6.66 13.56
CA GLY A 20 -24.53 7.38 13.09
C GLY A 20 -24.44 7.89 11.66
N PHE A 21 -23.38 7.52 10.92
CA PHE A 21 -23.14 7.91 9.54
C PHE A 21 -23.46 6.73 8.60
N ARG A 22 -24.68 6.69 8.07
CA ARG A 22 -25.10 5.63 7.16
C ARG A 22 -24.51 5.86 5.78
N VAL A 23 -23.66 4.94 5.33
CA VAL A 23 -23.09 5.03 3.98
C VAL A 23 -24.14 4.63 2.95
N LYS A 24 -24.37 5.52 1.99
CA LYS A 24 -25.24 5.28 0.83
C LYS A 24 -24.47 4.77 -0.37
N LYS A 25 -23.29 5.35 -0.60
CA LYS A 25 -22.47 5.08 -1.78
C LYS A 25 -21.00 5.23 -1.42
N PHE A 26 -20.21 4.24 -1.78
CA PHE A 26 -18.76 4.27 -1.71
C PHE A 26 -18.25 3.52 -2.94
N ASP A 27 -17.98 4.27 -3.99
CA ASP A 27 -17.60 3.73 -5.28
C ASP A 27 -16.24 4.31 -5.66
N PRO A 28 -15.13 3.65 -5.29
CA PRO A 28 -13.80 4.00 -5.77
C PRO A 28 -13.77 4.00 -7.31
N PRO A 29 -13.41 5.12 -7.96
CA PRO A 29 -13.25 5.14 -9.40
C PRO A 29 -12.03 4.31 -9.83
N THR A 30 -11.95 4.01 -11.12
CA THR A 30 -10.71 3.48 -11.69
C THR A 30 -9.60 4.54 -11.66
N THR A 31 -8.36 4.09 -11.61
CA THR A 31 -7.17 4.93 -11.67
C THR A 31 -7.22 5.92 -12.84
N VAL A 32 -6.82 7.17 -12.56
CA VAL A 32 -6.79 8.25 -13.55
C VAL A 32 -5.37 8.37 -14.09
N TYR A 33 -5.22 8.38 -15.41
CA TYR A 33 -3.92 8.55 -16.07
C TYR A 33 -3.83 9.90 -16.79
N ASN A 34 -2.70 10.58 -16.65
CA ASN A 34 -2.33 11.73 -17.46
C ASN A 34 -1.54 11.25 -18.69
N TYR A 35 -1.97 11.65 -19.89
CA TYR A 35 -1.31 11.30 -21.14
C TYR A 35 -0.70 12.55 -21.76
N THR A 36 0.62 12.58 -21.89
CA THR A 36 1.34 13.71 -22.50
C THR A 36 1.71 13.37 -23.94
N TYR A 37 1.29 14.21 -24.88
CA TYR A 37 1.53 14.01 -26.31
C TYR A 37 2.41 15.12 -26.89
N GLN A 38 3.33 14.75 -27.79
CA GLN A 38 4.14 15.68 -28.57
C GLN A 38 3.76 15.62 -30.06
N GLN A 39 3.53 16.79 -30.67
CA GLN A 39 3.28 16.88 -32.11
C GLN A 39 4.61 16.95 -32.86
N ILE A 40 4.87 15.97 -33.72
CA ILE A 40 6.11 15.87 -34.51
C ILE A 40 5.85 16.23 -36.00
N GLY A 41 4.61 16.54 -36.37
CA GLY A 41 4.26 17.00 -37.71
C GLY A 41 2.82 17.52 -37.81
N ASN A 42 2.36 17.72 -39.04
CA ASN A 42 1.01 18.25 -39.31
C ASN A 42 -0.11 17.23 -39.06
N TYR A 43 0.22 15.95 -38.96
CA TYR A 43 -0.74 14.86 -38.77
C TYR A 43 -0.22 13.87 -37.72
N GLY A 44 -0.78 13.94 -36.51
CA GLY A 44 -0.52 12.99 -35.43
C GLY A 44 0.31 13.56 -34.28
N ALA A 45 0.08 12.99 -33.10
CA ALA A 45 0.87 13.27 -31.91
C ALA A 45 1.39 11.93 -31.36
N THR A 46 2.65 11.91 -30.93
CA THR A 46 3.28 10.74 -30.32
C THR A 46 3.07 10.84 -28.81
N LEU A 47 2.69 9.73 -28.17
CA LEU A 47 2.60 9.64 -26.72
C LEU A 47 4.02 9.64 -26.14
N THR A 48 4.33 10.65 -25.33
CA THR A 48 5.67 10.83 -24.75
C THR A 48 5.73 10.33 -23.32
N ASN A 49 4.64 10.45 -22.55
CA ASN A 49 4.63 10.04 -21.15
C ASN A 49 3.21 9.64 -20.68
N VAL A 50 3.16 8.72 -19.72
CA VAL A 50 1.94 8.31 -19.00
C VAL A 50 2.25 8.38 -17.51
N GLN A 51 1.46 9.14 -16.76
CA GLN A 51 1.63 9.26 -15.31
C GLN A 51 0.32 9.00 -14.60
N THR A 52 0.35 8.28 -13.48
CA THR A 52 -0.83 8.12 -12.64
C THR A 52 -1.11 9.43 -11.90
N GLN A 53 -2.39 9.80 -11.83
CA GLN A 53 -2.86 10.97 -11.08
C GLN A 53 -3.49 10.54 -9.76
N GLN A 54 -3.63 11.52 -8.87
CA GLN A 54 -4.44 11.37 -7.66
C GLN A 54 -5.87 10.91 -7.99
N LEU A 55 -6.41 10.07 -7.12
CA LEU A 55 -7.76 9.51 -7.26
C LEU A 55 -8.69 10.20 -6.26
N VAL A 56 -9.81 10.74 -6.73
CA VAL A 56 -10.85 11.29 -5.84
C VAL A 56 -11.99 10.30 -5.71
N ILE A 57 -12.17 9.76 -4.51
CA ILE A 57 -13.19 8.76 -4.20
C ILE A 57 -14.43 9.46 -3.61
N PRO A 58 -15.58 9.46 -4.31
CA PRO A 58 -16.80 10.05 -3.79
C PRO A 58 -17.45 9.13 -2.75
N LEU A 59 -17.61 9.64 -1.54
CA LEU A 59 -18.35 9.01 -0.45
C LEU A 59 -19.65 9.78 -0.22
N VAL A 60 -20.78 9.06 -0.22
CA VAL A 60 -22.09 9.66 0.10
C VAL A 60 -22.64 9.02 1.36
N ILE A 61 -22.93 9.85 2.36
CA ILE A 61 -23.49 9.41 3.64
C ILE A 61 -24.81 10.11 3.97
N ASN A 62 -25.62 9.48 4.82
CA ASN A 62 -26.62 10.17 5.61
C ASN A 62 -26.12 10.33 7.04
N VAL A 63 -26.25 11.52 7.58
CA VAL A 63 -26.00 11.78 9.00
C VAL A 63 -27.33 11.65 9.73
N LEU A 64 -27.43 10.64 10.60
CA LEU A 64 -28.61 10.43 11.44
C LEU A 64 -28.48 11.22 12.74
N ALA A 65 -29.58 11.83 13.17
CA ALA A 65 -29.68 12.57 14.42
C ALA A 65 -31.06 12.36 15.07
N ILE A 66 -31.15 12.55 16.38
CA ILE A 66 -32.41 12.47 17.12
C ILE A 66 -33.13 13.82 17.11
N ASP A 67 -32.38 14.91 17.31
CA ASP A 67 -32.90 16.27 17.35
C ASP A 67 -31.94 17.26 16.66
N SER A 68 -32.32 18.55 16.61
CA SER A 68 -31.52 19.59 15.97
C SER A 68 -30.17 19.86 16.64
N ASN A 69 -30.06 19.66 17.96
CA ASN A 69 -28.82 19.83 18.70
C ASN A 69 -27.90 18.63 18.47
N ASP A 70 -28.46 17.41 18.44
CA ASP A 70 -27.76 16.19 18.09
C ASP A 70 -27.23 16.27 16.64
N LEU A 71 -28.01 16.82 15.70
CA LEU A 71 -27.51 17.06 14.35
C LEU A 71 -26.29 17.98 14.32
N PHE A 72 -26.25 19.01 15.19
CA PHE A 72 -25.08 19.86 15.34
C PHE A 72 -23.88 19.08 15.92
N LEU A 73 -24.10 18.25 16.95
CA LEU A 73 -23.05 17.40 17.52
C LEU A 73 -22.51 16.38 16.51
N GLN A 74 -23.38 15.74 15.72
CA GLN A 74 -23.00 14.81 14.68
C GLN A 74 -22.18 15.49 13.57
N ARG A 75 -22.52 16.74 13.22
CA ARG A 75 -21.71 17.56 12.30
C ARG A 75 -20.32 17.85 12.86
N MET A 76 -20.23 18.25 14.13
CA MET A 76 -18.92 18.46 14.78
C MET A 76 -18.10 17.18 14.84
N LYS A 77 -18.75 16.05 15.14
CA LYS A 77 -18.12 14.72 15.18
C LYS A 77 -17.60 14.30 13.80
N LEU A 78 -18.40 14.50 12.75
CA LEU A 78 -18.00 14.25 11.36
C LEU A 78 -16.82 15.15 10.97
N ASN A 79 -16.90 16.46 11.27
CA ASN A 79 -15.81 17.38 11.00
C ASN A 79 -14.53 16.97 11.72
N ARG A 80 -14.58 16.56 12.99
CA ARG A 80 -13.40 16.06 13.71
C ARG A 80 -12.82 14.77 13.12
N LEU A 81 -13.68 13.92 12.55
CA LEU A 81 -13.23 12.69 11.89
C LEU A 81 -12.49 13.00 10.57
N LEU A 82 -13.04 13.92 9.78
CA LEU A 82 -12.51 14.31 8.46
C LEU A 82 -11.33 15.27 8.55
N GLN A 83 -11.33 16.20 9.52
CA GLN A 83 -10.24 17.13 9.77
C GLN A 83 -9.04 16.37 10.35
N SER A 84 -8.08 16.10 9.49
CA SER A 84 -6.86 15.38 9.83
C SER A 84 -5.74 15.96 9.00
N HIS A 85 -4.69 16.47 9.64
CA HIS A 85 -3.45 16.81 8.94
C HIS A 85 -2.78 15.55 8.36
N GLU A 86 -3.09 14.39 8.94
CA GLU A 86 -2.57 13.11 8.52
C GLU A 86 -3.58 12.36 7.66
N PRO A 87 -3.13 11.66 6.60
CA PRO A 87 -4.01 10.82 5.80
C PRO A 87 -4.44 9.60 6.62
N PHE A 88 -5.63 9.11 6.32
CA PHE A 88 -6.20 7.92 6.97
C PHE A 88 -6.58 6.87 5.93
N TYR A 89 -6.77 5.64 6.36
CA TYR A 89 -7.18 4.56 5.49
C TYR A 89 -8.70 4.44 5.45
N VAL A 90 -9.24 4.25 4.26
CA VAL A 90 -10.65 3.91 4.03
C VAL A 90 -10.72 2.54 3.37
N TYR A 91 -11.63 1.69 3.82
CA TYR A 91 -11.92 0.41 3.18
C TYR A 91 -13.33 -0.06 3.51
N ASP A 92 -13.83 -0.96 2.68
CA ASP A 92 -15.08 -1.66 2.91
C ASP A 92 -14.81 -2.94 3.72
N VAL A 93 -15.63 -3.22 4.74
CA VAL A 93 -15.58 -4.50 5.48
C VAL A 93 -15.68 -5.72 4.55
N ALA A 94 -16.44 -5.62 3.46
CA ALA A 94 -16.55 -6.71 2.48
C ALA A 94 -15.25 -6.96 1.70
N ALA A 95 -14.41 -5.93 1.55
CA ALA A 95 -13.13 -5.98 0.85
C ALA A 95 -11.99 -5.50 1.77
N LYS A 96 -11.96 -6.00 3.01
CA LYS A 96 -11.04 -5.54 4.07
C LYS A 96 -9.56 -5.69 3.73
N ASP A 97 -9.24 -6.54 2.75
CA ASP A 97 -7.86 -6.83 2.35
C ASP A 97 -7.24 -5.72 1.49
N ILE A 98 -8.06 -4.77 1.00
CA ILE A 98 -7.63 -3.61 0.21
C ILE A 98 -8.08 -2.33 0.91
N ARG A 99 -7.19 -1.33 0.99
CA ARG A 99 -7.46 -0.02 1.59
C ARG A 99 -6.89 1.12 0.77
N TRP A 100 -7.53 2.28 0.83
CA TRP A 100 -7.05 3.51 0.19
C TRP A 100 -6.56 4.49 1.25
N LYS A 101 -5.38 5.07 1.03
CA LYS A 101 -4.82 6.12 1.87
C LYS A 101 -5.33 7.48 1.36
N VAL A 102 -6.16 8.14 2.16
CA VAL A 102 -6.92 9.32 1.71
C VAL A 102 -6.85 10.50 2.66
N TYR A 103 -7.06 11.69 2.11
CA TYR A 103 -7.44 12.92 2.80
C TYR A 103 -8.92 13.19 2.52
N ALA A 104 -9.63 13.73 3.50
CA ALA A 104 -11.00 14.16 3.28
C ALA A 104 -11.04 15.63 2.91
N GLU A 105 -11.71 15.96 1.81
CA GLU A 105 -12.09 17.34 1.53
C GLU A 105 -13.15 17.81 2.54
N THR A 106 -13.29 19.13 2.63
CA THR A 106 -14.30 19.73 3.49
C THR A 106 -15.69 19.38 2.96
N ALA A 107 -16.48 18.68 3.78
CA ALA A 107 -17.85 18.35 3.45
C ALA A 107 -18.82 19.39 4.00
N THR A 108 -19.78 19.81 3.17
CA THR A 108 -20.88 20.67 3.63
C THR A 108 -22.08 19.81 4.01
N VAL A 109 -22.40 19.81 5.29
CA VAL A 109 -23.65 19.20 5.78
C VAL A 109 -24.73 20.27 5.75
N SER A 110 -25.58 20.27 4.73
CA SER A 110 -26.74 21.15 4.65
C SER A 110 -27.76 20.78 5.73
N ARG A 111 -28.35 21.80 6.35
CA ARG A 111 -29.60 21.63 7.08
C ARG A 111 -30.71 21.62 6.04
N ASP A 112 -31.00 20.46 5.49
CA ASP A 112 -32.29 20.28 4.82
C ASP A 112 -33.41 20.52 5.86
N ASN A 113 -34.66 20.72 5.44
CA ASN A 113 -35.82 20.92 6.34
C ASN A 113 -36.12 19.73 7.31
N SER A 114 -35.17 18.81 7.50
CA SER A 114 -35.23 17.68 8.42
C SER A 114 -34.29 17.91 9.60
N PHE A 115 -34.86 17.90 10.81
CA PHE A 115 -34.11 18.04 12.06
C PHE A 115 -33.48 16.73 12.55
N TRP A 116 -33.86 15.60 11.97
CA TRP A 116 -33.44 14.25 12.37
C TRP A 116 -32.49 13.58 11.36
N ARG A 117 -32.26 14.20 10.19
CA ARG A 117 -31.34 13.65 9.18
C ARG A 117 -30.80 14.72 8.23
N ALA A 118 -29.48 14.73 8.02
CA ALA A 118 -28.90 15.32 6.81
C ALA A 118 -28.69 14.22 5.77
N SER A 119 -29.29 14.37 4.61
CA SER A 119 -29.28 13.33 3.57
C SER A 119 -28.26 13.67 2.50
N ASN A 120 -27.65 12.65 1.90
CA ASN A 120 -26.78 12.81 0.72
C ASN A 120 -25.60 13.78 0.95
N VAL A 121 -25.01 13.75 2.14
CA VAL A 121 -23.77 14.49 2.39
C VAL A 121 -22.69 13.86 1.52
N GLN A 122 -22.17 14.64 0.58
CA GLN A 122 -21.09 14.24 -0.32
C GLN A 122 -19.76 14.63 0.32
N ILE A 123 -18.85 13.67 0.36
CA ILE A 123 -17.50 13.81 0.88
C ILE A 123 -16.56 13.28 -0.21
N ASN A 124 -15.65 14.11 -0.68
CA ASN A 124 -14.60 13.68 -1.58
C ASN A 124 -13.41 13.22 -0.74
N LEU A 125 -12.93 12.01 -1.01
CA LEU A 125 -11.74 11.46 -0.40
C LEU A 125 -10.62 11.45 -1.43
N GLU A 126 -9.65 12.33 -1.26
CA GLU A 126 -8.50 12.47 -2.15
C GLU A 126 -7.42 11.45 -1.78
N CYS A 127 -7.05 10.59 -2.72
CA CYS A 127 -5.98 9.61 -2.62
C CYS A 127 -4.79 10.08 -3.45
N PRO A 128 -3.74 10.68 -2.84
CA PRO A 128 -2.62 11.24 -3.59
C PRO A 128 -1.85 10.21 -4.41
N THR A 129 -1.77 8.97 -3.92
CA THR A 129 -1.08 7.88 -4.62
C THR A 129 -1.85 7.40 -5.83
N GLY A 130 -3.18 7.55 -5.87
CA GLY A 130 -4.01 7.11 -7.00
C GLY A 130 -4.32 5.61 -7.05
N TYR A 131 -3.78 4.84 -6.10
CA TYR A 131 -3.94 3.37 -6.00
C TYR A 131 -4.39 2.96 -4.61
N ALA A 132 -4.94 1.76 -4.53
CA ALA A 132 -5.17 1.06 -3.28
C ALA A 132 -3.92 0.26 -2.87
N GLU A 133 -3.81 -0.07 -1.58
CA GLU A 133 -2.78 -0.96 -1.07
C GLU A 133 -3.38 -2.14 -0.30
N SER A 134 -2.63 -3.23 -0.17
CA SER A 134 -3.01 -4.34 0.68
C SER A 134 -3.04 -3.90 2.14
N SER A 135 -4.11 -4.28 2.85
CA SER A 135 -4.27 -3.97 4.29
C SER A 135 -3.28 -4.71 5.18
N PHE A 136 -2.72 -5.82 4.69
CA PHE A 136 -1.71 -6.62 5.36
C PHE A 136 -0.38 -6.55 4.61
N THR A 137 0.73 -6.68 5.32
CA THR A 137 2.03 -6.87 4.69
C THR A 137 2.26 -8.34 4.34
N THR A 138 3.26 -8.61 3.51
CA THR A 138 3.70 -9.97 3.15
C THR A 138 4.10 -10.83 4.35
N GLN A 139 4.46 -10.24 5.50
CA GLN A 139 4.79 -10.96 6.72
C GLN A 139 3.56 -11.40 7.52
N GLU A 140 2.44 -10.69 7.34
CA GLU A 140 1.16 -11.03 7.97
C GLU A 140 0.31 -11.98 7.12
N PHE A 141 0.78 -12.29 5.91
CA PHE A 141 0.14 -13.21 4.99
C PHE A 141 0.08 -14.62 5.57
N ASP A 142 -1.12 -15.16 5.68
CA ASP A 142 -1.32 -16.53 6.13
C ASP A 142 -2.44 -17.21 5.33
N ARG A 143 -2.05 -18.21 4.54
CA ARG A 143 -2.97 -19.01 3.74
C ARG A 143 -3.93 -19.82 4.61
N ALA A 144 -3.50 -20.31 5.77
CA ALA A 144 -4.32 -21.18 6.61
C ALA A 144 -5.51 -20.42 7.19
N SER A 145 -5.30 -19.18 7.66
CA SER A 145 -6.38 -18.31 8.13
C SER A 145 -7.06 -17.51 7.02
N GLY A 146 -6.50 -17.48 5.80
CA GLY A 146 -6.96 -16.63 4.71
C GLY A 146 -6.61 -15.14 4.91
N LYS A 147 -5.75 -14.81 5.89
CA LYS A 147 -5.37 -13.44 6.22
C LYS A 147 -4.45 -12.88 5.12
N GLY A 148 -4.80 -11.71 4.59
CA GLY A 148 -4.05 -11.07 3.50
C GLY A 148 -4.33 -11.67 2.12
N ILE A 149 -5.33 -12.55 2.00
CA ILE A 149 -5.77 -13.09 0.72
C ILE A 149 -7.09 -12.43 0.33
N GLY A 150 -6.98 -11.34 -0.44
CA GLY A 150 -8.14 -10.69 -1.05
C GLY A 150 -8.57 -11.35 -2.36
N LEU A 151 -9.83 -11.10 -2.74
CA LEU A 151 -10.34 -11.50 -4.06
C LEU A 151 -9.50 -10.88 -5.17
N LYS A 152 -9.20 -11.68 -6.21
CA LYS A 152 -8.41 -11.30 -7.40
C LYS A 152 -6.93 -10.95 -7.18
N MET A 153 -6.36 -11.19 -5.99
CA MET A 153 -4.91 -11.03 -5.76
C MET A 153 -4.06 -12.18 -6.35
N GLY A 154 -4.68 -13.22 -6.93
CA GLY A 154 -3.96 -14.36 -7.50
C GLY A 154 -3.23 -15.25 -6.48
N LEU A 155 -3.47 -15.03 -5.17
CA LEU A 155 -2.76 -15.70 -4.08
C LEU A 155 -3.28 -17.12 -3.76
N PHE A 156 -4.35 -17.57 -4.41
CA PHE A 156 -4.93 -18.91 -4.20
C PHE A 156 -4.28 -20.01 -5.05
N SER A 157 -3.54 -19.65 -6.10
CA SER A 157 -2.98 -20.62 -7.06
C SER A 157 -1.76 -21.37 -6.52
N HIS A 158 -1.06 -20.83 -5.53
CA HIS A 158 0.17 -21.42 -4.98
C HIS A 158 0.36 -21.09 -3.49
N ASP A 159 1.21 -21.88 -2.81
CA ASP A 159 1.67 -21.59 -1.45
C ASP A 159 2.79 -20.54 -1.47
N TRP A 160 2.42 -19.30 -1.78
CA TRP A 160 3.37 -18.19 -1.78
C TRP A 160 3.95 -17.98 -0.38
N LYS A 161 5.27 -17.83 -0.32
CA LYS A 161 6.02 -17.51 0.90
C LYS A 161 6.83 -16.25 0.66
N TYR A 162 7.04 -15.48 1.72
CA TYR A 162 7.83 -14.25 1.71
C TYR A 162 8.95 -14.25 2.77
N THR A 163 9.17 -15.42 3.38
CA THR A 163 10.32 -15.74 4.23
C THR A 163 10.92 -17.03 3.72
N PHE A 164 12.23 -17.02 3.47
CA PHE A 164 12.98 -18.14 2.93
C PHE A 164 14.18 -18.42 3.83
N THR A 165 14.44 -19.70 4.08
CA THR A 165 15.53 -20.16 4.95
C THR A 165 16.37 -21.16 4.19
N ASN A 166 17.68 -20.91 4.09
CA ASN A 166 18.65 -21.77 3.41
C ASN A 166 18.24 -22.15 1.97
N GLN A 167 17.67 -21.19 1.23
CA GLN A 167 17.27 -21.34 -0.17
C GLN A 167 17.96 -20.28 -1.02
N ASN A 168 18.86 -20.72 -1.90
CA ASN A 168 19.59 -19.81 -2.77
C ASN A 168 18.75 -19.35 -3.96
N ASP A 169 17.79 -20.16 -4.41
CA ASP A 169 16.85 -19.81 -5.48
C ASP A 169 15.42 -19.93 -4.97
N PHE A 170 14.64 -18.88 -5.17
CA PHE A 170 13.22 -18.86 -4.81
C PHE A 170 12.45 -17.83 -5.63
N ILE A 171 11.12 -17.90 -5.57
CA ILE A 171 10.23 -17.00 -6.29
C ILE A 171 9.62 -16.01 -5.30
N PHE A 172 9.81 -14.72 -5.55
CA PHE A 172 9.07 -13.65 -4.91
C PHE A 172 7.88 -13.26 -5.81
N TYR A 173 6.66 -13.51 -5.34
CA TYR A 173 5.45 -13.18 -6.10
C TYR A 173 4.89 -11.83 -5.68
N ASN A 174 4.96 -10.85 -6.57
CA ASN A 174 4.26 -9.58 -6.43
C ASN A 174 2.79 -9.75 -6.86
N ALA A 175 1.89 -9.78 -5.89
CA ALA A 175 0.46 -9.97 -6.13
C ALA A 175 -0.27 -8.68 -6.59
N GLY A 176 0.41 -7.54 -6.58
CA GLY A 176 -0.12 -6.27 -7.04
C GLY A 176 -0.16 -6.14 -8.56
N ILE A 177 -0.78 -5.06 -9.03
CA ILE A 177 -0.79 -4.67 -10.46
C ILE A 177 0.28 -3.61 -10.78
N ILE A 178 1.01 -3.17 -9.76
CA ILE A 178 2.06 -2.15 -9.86
C ILE A 178 3.41 -2.80 -9.51
N PRO A 179 4.46 -2.55 -10.30
CA PRO A 179 5.81 -3.00 -9.95
C PRO A 179 6.30 -2.32 -8.67
N LEU A 180 7.07 -3.04 -7.87
CA LEU A 180 7.66 -2.53 -6.63
C LEU A 180 9.06 -2.04 -6.96
N THR A 181 9.19 -0.73 -7.17
CA THR A 181 10.47 -0.10 -7.50
C THR A 181 11.14 0.46 -6.25
N ALA A 182 12.47 0.52 -6.25
CA ALA A 182 13.24 0.97 -5.09
C ALA A 182 13.02 2.45 -4.71
N ASP A 183 12.51 3.26 -5.63
CA ASP A 183 12.27 4.70 -5.48
C ASP A 183 10.86 5.03 -4.98
N GLU A 184 9.82 4.41 -5.54
CA GLU A 184 8.41 4.70 -5.22
C GLU A 184 7.84 3.72 -4.19
N HIS A 185 8.16 2.43 -4.32
CA HIS A 185 7.56 1.34 -3.55
C HIS A 185 8.60 0.33 -3.05
N PRO A 186 9.56 0.78 -2.21
CA PRO A 186 10.67 -0.06 -1.79
C PRO A 186 10.20 -1.26 -0.98
N VAL A 187 10.64 -2.44 -1.38
CA VAL A 187 10.51 -3.66 -0.57
C VAL A 187 11.56 -3.61 0.53
N THR A 188 11.14 -3.84 1.78
CA THR A 188 12.10 -3.97 2.88
C THR A 188 12.56 -5.42 2.98
N ILE A 189 13.84 -5.64 2.75
CA ILE A 189 14.47 -6.96 2.78
C ILE A 189 15.23 -7.09 4.09
N TYR A 190 14.86 -8.08 4.89
CA TYR A 190 15.59 -8.46 6.10
C TYR A 190 16.44 -9.67 5.79
N PHE A 191 17.74 -9.60 6.09
CA PHE A 191 18.66 -10.71 5.94
C PHE A 191 19.41 -10.97 7.25
N ASN A 192 19.45 -12.23 7.65
CA ASN A 192 20.22 -12.71 8.79
C ASN A 192 20.86 -14.06 8.43
N GLY A 193 22.19 -14.16 8.48
CA GLY A 193 22.91 -15.35 8.05
C GLY A 193 24.42 -15.13 7.98
N ASP A 194 25.16 -16.19 7.67
CA ASP A 194 26.61 -16.14 7.57
C ASP A 194 27.05 -15.83 6.13
N ALA A 195 27.62 -14.65 5.92
CA ALA A 195 28.24 -14.23 4.66
C ALA A 195 29.60 -13.56 4.94
N PRO A 196 30.68 -14.36 5.10
CA PRO A 196 31.99 -13.86 5.53
C PRO A 196 32.63 -12.89 4.53
N ASP A 197 32.33 -13.02 3.25
CA ASP A 197 32.82 -12.15 2.17
C ASP A 197 31.73 -11.21 1.62
N GLY A 198 30.62 -11.07 2.35
CA GLY A 198 29.42 -10.40 1.88
C GLY A 198 28.54 -11.30 0.99
N PHE A 199 27.41 -10.77 0.53
CA PHE A 199 26.43 -11.51 -0.26
C PHE A 199 25.86 -10.66 -1.39
N THR A 200 25.29 -11.32 -2.40
CA THR A 200 24.62 -10.67 -3.53
C THR A 200 23.21 -11.23 -3.67
N ILE A 201 22.23 -10.34 -3.81
CA ILE A 201 20.86 -10.70 -4.16
C ILE A 201 20.64 -10.30 -5.62
N THR A 202 20.26 -11.25 -6.45
CA THR A 202 20.00 -11.03 -7.88
C THR A 202 18.52 -11.28 -8.16
N ASN A 203 17.83 -10.31 -8.75
CA ASN A 203 16.54 -10.55 -9.39
C ASN A 203 16.78 -10.89 -10.87
N LYS A 204 16.68 -12.18 -11.20
CA LYS A 204 16.88 -12.69 -12.57
C LYS A 204 15.81 -12.15 -13.53
N THR A 205 14.62 -11.79 -13.03
CA THR A 205 13.51 -11.28 -13.84
C THR A 205 13.76 -9.83 -14.27
N SER A 206 14.23 -8.95 -13.39
CA SER A 206 14.59 -7.56 -13.75
C SER A 206 16.03 -7.43 -14.29
N GLY A 207 16.87 -8.44 -14.08
CA GLY A 207 18.29 -8.42 -14.46
C GLY A 207 19.15 -7.57 -13.52
N GLN A 208 18.59 -7.11 -12.39
CA GLN A 208 19.28 -6.29 -11.40
C GLN A 208 19.90 -7.17 -10.29
N ALA A 209 21.01 -6.71 -9.74
CA ALA A 209 21.66 -7.32 -8.60
C ALA A 209 22.10 -6.26 -7.60
N LEU A 210 21.97 -6.58 -6.31
CA LEU A 210 22.41 -5.76 -5.20
C LEU A 210 23.47 -6.52 -4.42
N LYS A 211 24.64 -5.92 -4.25
CA LYS A 211 25.77 -6.52 -3.54
C LYS A 211 26.05 -5.81 -2.22
N ILE A 212 26.13 -6.58 -1.14
CA ILE A 212 26.64 -6.15 0.15
C ILE A 212 28.05 -6.70 0.31
N THR A 213 29.04 -5.81 0.42
CA THR A 213 30.47 -6.18 0.46
C THR A 213 31.01 -6.43 1.87
N LYS A 214 30.26 -6.03 2.91
CA LYS A 214 30.66 -6.21 4.30
C LYS A 214 30.36 -7.64 4.76
N SER A 215 31.31 -8.23 5.49
CA SER A 215 31.13 -9.51 6.17
C SER A 215 29.98 -9.43 7.18
N VAL A 216 29.06 -10.38 7.15
CA VAL A 216 27.96 -10.49 8.11
C VAL A 216 27.88 -11.90 8.69
N SER A 217 27.42 -11.99 9.93
CA SER A 217 27.19 -13.25 10.63
C SER A 217 25.73 -13.40 11.02
N THR A 218 25.35 -14.60 11.47
CA THR A 218 24.04 -14.88 12.10
C THR A 218 23.66 -13.97 13.29
N LYS A 219 24.59 -13.19 13.85
CA LYS A 219 24.31 -12.20 14.90
C LYS A 219 23.92 -10.82 14.36
N ASP A 220 24.22 -10.55 13.09
CA ASP A 220 23.99 -9.27 12.45
C ASP A 220 22.61 -9.24 11.78
N ASN A 221 21.93 -8.11 11.93
CA ASN A 221 20.66 -7.85 11.25
C ASN A 221 20.90 -6.88 10.11
N VAL A 222 20.81 -7.39 8.88
CA VAL A 222 20.89 -6.57 7.68
C VAL A 222 19.48 -6.20 7.24
N VAL A 223 19.22 -4.90 7.08
CA VAL A 223 17.95 -4.40 6.57
C VAL A 223 18.24 -3.56 5.33
N ILE A 224 17.55 -3.86 4.24
CA ILE A 224 17.71 -3.16 2.97
C ILE A 224 16.35 -2.58 2.62
N THR A 225 16.25 -1.25 2.56
CA THR A 225 15.02 -0.56 2.15
C THR A 225 15.33 0.32 0.96
N GLY A 226 14.80 -0.05 -0.21
CA GLY A 226 15.10 0.62 -1.47
C GLY A 226 16.59 0.55 -1.77
N ILE A 227 17.25 1.70 -1.78
CA ILE A 227 18.69 1.84 -2.09
C ILE A 227 19.59 1.86 -0.85
N ILE A 228 19.02 1.87 0.37
CA ILE A 228 19.77 2.12 1.61
C ILE A 228 19.86 0.82 2.42
N PRO A 229 21.05 0.20 2.48
CA PRO A 229 21.32 -0.88 3.41
C PRO A 229 21.74 -0.35 4.80
N THR A 230 21.21 -0.97 5.85
CA THR A 230 21.64 -0.81 7.24
C THR A 230 22.07 -2.16 7.81
N ILE A 231 23.08 -2.15 8.68
CA ILE A 231 23.47 -3.33 9.45
C ILE A 231 23.51 -2.94 10.92
N ASN A 232 22.72 -3.61 11.76
CA ASN A 232 22.57 -3.28 13.17
C ASN A 232 22.24 -1.79 13.39
N ASP A 233 21.31 -1.27 12.59
CA ASP A 233 20.83 0.13 12.58
C ASP A 233 21.85 1.20 12.14
N GLU A 234 23.06 0.82 11.74
CA GLU A 234 24.03 1.73 11.13
C GLU A 234 23.90 1.73 9.61
N GLN A 235 23.70 2.91 9.00
CA GLN A 235 23.68 3.08 7.55
C GLN A 235 25.04 2.75 6.95
N LEU A 236 25.03 1.86 5.95
CA LEU A 236 26.23 1.41 5.25
C LEU A 236 26.24 1.92 3.82
N TYR A 237 26.23 3.25 3.69
CA TYR A 237 26.30 3.92 2.39
C TYR A 237 27.53 3.50 1.60
N MET A 238 28.66 3.16 2.23
CA MET A 238 29.89 2.76 1.52
C MET A 238 30.06 1.25 1.31
N ALA A 239 29.22 0.39 1.89
CA ALA A 239 29.40 -1.07 1.79
C ALA A 239 28.48 -1.76 0.78
N GLY A 240 27.56 -1.03 0.17
CA GLY A 240 26.79 -1.49 -0.99
C GLY A 240 27.45 -1.09 -2.31
N ASP A 241 27.05 -1.73 -3.40
CA ASP A 241 27.39 -1.33 -4.77
C ASP A 241 26.49 -0.21 -5.33
N HIS A 242 25.64 0.39 -4.47
CA HIS A 242 24.63 1.42 -4.80
C HIS A 242 23.60 0.98 -5.85
N ASN A 243 23.54 -0.31 -6.15
CA ASN A 243 22.48 -0.86 -6.97
C ASN A 243 21.20 -1.01 -6.15
N TYR A 244 20.14 -1.45 -6.82
CA TYR A 244 18.83 -1.62 -6.25
C TYR A 244 18.11 -2.79 -6.90
N LEU A 245 17.02 -3.21 -6.27
CA LEU A 245 16.18 -4.29 -6.76
C LEU A 245 14.76 -3.78 -6.95
N ASP A 246 14.29 -3.85 -8.19
CA ASP A 246 12.89 -3.69 -8.52
C ASP A 246 12.25 -5.07 -8.72
N PHE A 247 10.95 -5.16 -8.43
CA PHE A 247 10.17 -6.38 -8.57
C PHE A 247 8.98 -6.11 -9.50
N TYR A 248 8.96 -6.77 -10.65
CA TYR A 248 7.83 -6.70 -11.56
C TYR A 248 6.58 -7.34 -10.98
N THR A 249 5.43 -7.06 -11.56
CA THR A 249 4.17 -7.74 -11.21
C THR A 249 4.26 -9.23 -11.52
N GLY A 250 3.74 -10.07 -10.63
CA GLY A 250 3.81 -11.53 -10.77
C GLY A 250 5.11 -12.14 -10.22
N GLU A 251 5.59 -13.20 -10.87
CA GLU A 251 6.72 -13.99 -10.40
C GLU A 251 8.08 -13.33 -10.68
N ASN A 252 8.86 -13.08 -9.62
CA ASN A 252 10.24 -12.62 -9.69
C ASN A 252 11.18 -13.74 -9.21
N GLN A 253 12.12 -14.12 -10.05
CA GLN A 253 13.08 -15.18 -9.74
C GLN A 253 14.29 -14.58 -9.01
N ILE A 254 14.43 -14.90 -7.73
CA ILE A 254 15.48 -14.36 -6.87
C ILE A 254 16.56 -15.41 -6.66
N HIS A 255 17.81 -14.96 -6.74
CA HIS A 255 18.99 -15.77 -6.47
C HIS A 255 19.90 -15.09 -5.45
N ILE A 256 20.46 -15.87 -4.53
CA ILE A 256 21.38 -15.39 -3.48
C ILE A 256 22.72 -16.12 -3.58
N ASP A 257 23.78 -15.32 -3.64
CA ASP A 257 25.17 -15.75 -3.67
C ASP A 257 25.94 -15.26 -2.43
N GLY A 258 26.95 -16.03 -2.00
CA GLY A 258 27.89 -15.63 -0.94
C GLY A 258 27.38 -15.80 0.50
N ALA A 259 26.18 -16.33 0.68
CA ALA A 259 25.55 -16.55 1.99
C ALA A 259 25.30 -18.04 2.30
N SER A 260 25.36 -18.38 3.58
CA SER A 260 25.00 -19.70 4.13
C SER A 260 24.25 -19.54 5.45
N ASN A 261 23.52 -20.57 5.89
CA ASN A 261 22.75 -20.57 7.15
C ASN A 261 21.88 -19.31 7.33
N PHE A 262 21.23 -18.86 6.26
CA PHE A 262 20.55 -17.57 6.24
C PHE A 262 19.03 -17.71 6.24
N THR A 263 18.39 -16.68 6.78
CA THR A 263 16.96 -16.41 6.60
C THR A 263 16.81 -15.03 5.98
N ILE A 264 16.05 -14.96 4.90
CA ILE A 264 15.71 -13.72 4.20
C ILE A 264 14.20 -13.51 4.20
N LYS A 265 13.76 -12.28 4.45
CA LYS A 265 12.35 -11.89 4.50
C LYS A 265 12.12 -10.66 3.62
N PHE A 266 11.04 -10.68 2.85
CA PHE A 266 10.60 -9.56 2.04
C PHE A 266 9.33 -9.00 2.66
N ASP A 267 9.41 -7.81 3.26
CA ASP A 267 8.29 -7.12 3.88
C ASP A 267 7.84 -5.96 2.99
N THR A 268 6.61 -6.07 2.47
CA THR A 268 6.02 -5.04 1.62
C THR A 268 4.50 -5.17 1.59
N ARG A 269 3.85 -4.14 1.03
CA ARG A 269 2.44 -4.14 0.66
C ARG A 269 2.33 -4.24 -0.85
N PHE A 270 1.22 -4.81 -1.32
CA PHE A 270 0.91 -4.88 -2.73
C PHE A 270 -0.05 -3.75 -3.11
N TYR A 271 0.11 -3.19 -4.30
CA TYR A 271 -0.67 -2.05 -4.77
C TYR A 271 -1.58 -2.43 -5.94
N TYR A 272 -2.80 -1.86 -5.94
CA TYR A 272 -3.94 -2.22 -6.80
C TYR A 272 -4.67 -1.01 -7.37
#